data_AF-A0A3M6F4R6-F1
#
_entry.id   AF-A0A3M6F4R6-F1
#
_cell.length_a   1.000
_cell.length_b   1.000
_cell.length_c   1.000
_cell.angle_alpha   90.00
_cell.angle_beta   90.00
_cell.angle_gamma   90.00
#
_symmetry.space_group_name_H-M   'P 1'
#
loop_
_entity.id
_entity.type
_entity.pdbx_description
1 polymer ?
#
loop_
_entity_poly.entity_id
_entity_poly.type
_entity_poly.pdbx_seq_one_letter_code
_entity_poly.pdbx_strand_id
1 'polypeptide(L)'
;MSLQQKIYDGLRLMRMTFLLSGLLLVACSSGNAITLRTKDTPLNQLSEVEAKLAFTCVHEKIPAPSSEADVLFKYARWLQKNNQIKQDKTTDLEIERLYRVAAENRHYKANVNLQNGSIRGQFNLSGDEYRRLSQQLIDENVATGYYLVAVFLENGSAGLQKDPDTSLRYFRKAADEGSAQAQGYVADKFEAANTALDIARQMRSCAAEQGNGEAARALGVDLKLSKDYQAALEALQLGVAAGDEFSAASLSKSFSGPKPENRMYYLEQQEDQERTDRYKKISKLLGVWSYANPKVPEINEIVPLPPAKLPAWDGKLKWVEEREANIPPPKPSEALIEQLAKAMVLDPKTGKPLPGSPVYSKED
;
A
#
# COMPACT_ATOMS: atom_id res chain seq x y z
N MET A 1 56.37 -48.80 -45.13
CA MET A 1 55.90 -48.00 -46.28
C MET A 1 54.75 -47.13 -45.82
N SER A 2 54.98 -46.03 -45.10
CA SER A 2 55.74 -44.79 -45.30
C SER A 2 54.84 -43.62 -45.77
N LEU A 3 54.86 -42.62 -44.89
CA LEU A 3 54.10 -41.39 -44.82
C LEU A 3 54.71 -40.36 -45.80
N GLN A 4 54.67 -40.62 -47.11
CA GLN A 4 55.07 -39.62 -48.11
C GLN A 4 54.20 -39.58 -49.39
N GLN A 5 53.25 -40.50 -49.56
CA GLN A 5 52.32 -40.48 -50.71
C GLN A 5 51.08 -39.57 -50.53
N LYS A 6 51.00 -38.81 -49.43
CA LYS A 6 49.76 -38.09 -49.01
C LYS A 6 49.83 -36.55 -49.06
N ILE A 7 50.89 -35.94 -49.58
CA ILE A 7 51.06 -34.47 -49.48
C ILE A 7 51.31 -33.73 -50.81
N TYR A 8 51.67 -34.40 -51.92
CA TYR A 8 51.93 -33.68 -53.18
C TYR A 8 50.93 -34.10 -54.26
N ASP A 9 50.44 -33.12 -55.01
CA ASP A 9 49.49 -33.19 -56.12
C ASP A 9 48.01 -33.24 -55.67
N GLY A 10 47.46 -32.18 -55.08
CA GLY A 10 47.69 -30.82 -55.51
C GLY A 10 47.08 -30.60 -56.90
N LEU A 11 45.94 -29.92 -56.88
CA LEU A 11 45.79 -28.76 -57.74
C LEU A 11 45.72 -29.03 -59.25
N ARG A 12 44.57 -29.51 -59.72
CA ARG A 12 43.92 -28.90 -60.87
C ARG A 12 42.42 -29.19 -60.78
N LEU A 13 41.64 -28.16 -60.47
CA LEU A 13 40.91 -27.42 -61.50
C LEU A 13 39.92 -28.38 -62.17
N MET A 14 38.62 -28.17 -62.18
CA MET A 14 37.81 -27.01 -61.92
C MET A 14 36.42 -27.53 -62.24
N ARG A 15 35.39 -27.05 -61.53
CA ARG A 15 34.02 -26.98 -62.07
C ARG A 15 33.43 -28.31 -62.54
N MET A 16 32.51 -28.85 -61.76
CA MET A 16 31.11 -28.70 -62.12
C MET A 16 30.23 -29.39 -61.08
N THR A 17 29.16 -28.68 -60.75
CA THR A 17 27.84 -29.23 -60.40
C THR A 17 27.74 -30.05 -59.12
N PHE A 18 27.40 -29.30 -58.06
CA PHE A 18 26.35 -29.62 -57.09
C PHE A 18 25.53 -30.88 -57.42
N LEU A 19 25.75 -31.93 -56.62
CA LEU A 19 24.77 -32.98 -56.37
C LEU A 19 23.84 -32.53 -55.25
N LEU A 20 22.56 -32.53 -55.58
CA LEU A 20 21.43 -32.45 -54.67
C LEU A 20 21.47 -33.55 -53.59
N SER A 21 20.76 -33.25 -52.51
CA SER A 21 19.98 -34.14 -51.65
C SER A 21 20.69 -34.89 -50.52
N GLY A 22 20.21 -34.64 -49.30
CA GLY A 22 20.61 -35.32 -48.08
C GLY A 22 20.09 -34.62 -46.83
N LEU A 23 18.76 -34.61 -46.66
CA LEU A 23 18.04 -34.16 -45.46
C LEU A 23 18.32 -35.13 -44.29
N LEU A 24 18.78 -34.64 -43.12
CA LEU A 24 18.13 -34.75 -41.80
C LEU A 24 19.08 -34.64 -40.58
N LEU A 25 18.58 -33.92 -39.57
CA LEU A 25 18.92 -33.91 -38.13
C LEU A 25 20.16 -33.11 -37.68
N VAL A 26 19.95 -31.94 -37.06
CA VAL A 26 19.77 -31.75 -35.59
C VAL A 26 19.28 -30.30 -35.38
N ALA A 27 18.09 -30.13 -34.82
CA ALA A 27 17.60 -28.84 -34.34
C ALA A 27 17.86 -28.74 -32.82
N CYS A 28 18.73 -27.81 -32.42
CA CYS A 28 18.81 -27.26 -31.06
C CYS A 28 19.69 -26.01 -31.04
N SER A 29 19.07 -24.83 -31.01
CA SER A 29 19.40 -23.68 -30.15
C SER A 29 18.79 -22.41 -30.76
N SER A 30 17.53 -22.15 -30.45
CA SER A 30 16.96 -20.80 -30.51
C SER A 30 17.57 -19.99 -29.36
N GLY A 31 18.77 -19.47 -29.60
CA GLY A 31 19.39 -18.44 -28.79
C GLY A 31 18.61 -17.14 -28.95
N ASN A 32 18.27 -16.53 -27.81
CA ASN A 32 17.69 -15.20 -27.67
C ASN A 32 18.34 -14.20 -28.61
N ALA A 33 17.60 -13.76 -29.62
CA ALA A 33 17.93 -12.53 -30.33
C ALA A 33 17.63 -11.36 -29.38
N ILE A 34 18.69 -10.81 -28.79
CA ILE A 34 18.66 -9.50 -28.16
C ILE A 34 18.25 -8.51 -29.26
N THR A 35 16.99 -8.07 -29.26
CA THR A 35 16.57 -6.93 -30.07
C THR A 35 17.23 -5.69 -29.51
N LEU A 36 18.42 -5.36 -30.03
CA LEU A 36 18.96 -4.01 -29.90
C LEU A 36 17.90 -3.05 -30.46
N ARG A 37 17.49 -2.06 -29.65
CA ARG A 37 16.70 -0.91 -30.11
C ARG A 37 17.36 -0.36 -31.37
N THR A 38 16.70 -0.52 -32.51
CA THR A 38 17.08 0.14 -33.75
C THR A 38 16.89 1.65 -33.54
N LYS A 39 17.76 2.43 -34.18
CA LYS A 39 17.89 3.90 -34.07
C LYS A 39 16.64 4.70 -34.48
N ASP A 40 15.55 4.03 -34.86
CA ASP A 40 14.42 4.61 -35.60
C ASP A 40 13.06 4.44 -34.90
N THR A 41 13.02 4.04 -33.62
CA THR A 41 11.79 4.26 -32.84
C THR A 41 11.70 5.75 -32.52
N PRO A 42 10.67 6.48 -32.98
CA PRO A 42 10.50 7.88 -32.60
C PRO A 42 10.46 7.96 -31.08
N LEU A 43 11.32 8.79 -30.50
CA LEU A 43 11.17 9.16 -29.09
C LEU A 43 9.77 9.76 -28.95
N ASN A 44 8.98 9.26 -27.99
CA ASN A 44 7.68 9.85 -27.68
C ASN A 44 7.88 11.37 -27.51
N GLN A 45 6.98 12.17 -28.08
CA GLN A 45 7.07 13.62 -27.90
C GLN A 45 7.05 13.95 -26.41
N LEU A 46 7.83 14.94 -25.98
CA LEU A 46 7.94 15.31 -24.56
C LEU A 46 6.55 15.57 -23.94
N SER A 47 5.64 16.17 -24.71
CA SER A 47 4.24 16.38 -24.35
C SER A 47 3.45 15.10 -24.07
N GLU A 48 3.70 14.02 -24.81
CA GLU A 48 3.07 12.71 -24.56
C GLU A 48 3.62 12.04 -23.30
N VAL A 49 4.89 12.28 -22.97
CA VAL A 49 5.51 11.79 -21.73
C VAL A 49 4.96 12.57 -20.54
N GLU A 50 4.87 13.89 -20.65
CA GLU A 50 4.28 14.77 -19.63
C GLU A 50 2.81 14.44 -19.37
N ALA A 51 2.02 14.24 -20.43
CA ALA A 51 0.61 13.83 -20.31
C ALA A 51 0.46 12.46 -19.61
N LYS A 52 1.37 11.51 -19.83
CA LYS A 52 1.37 10.20 -19.16
C LYS A 52 1.77 10.27 -17.68
N LEU A 53 2.55 11.30 -17.31
CA LEU A 53 2.97 11.53 -15.94
C LEU A 53 1.97 12.36 -15.14
N ALA A 54 1.10 13.13 -15.80
CA ALA A 54 0.10 13.99 -15.16
C ALA A 54 -0.65 13.27 -14.04
N PHE A 55 -0.83 13.96 -12.93
CA PHE A 55 -1.54 13.47 -11.75
C PHE A 55 -2.57 14.51 -11.34
N THR A 56 -3.71 14.03 -10.86
CA THR A 56 -4.74 14.86 -10.22
C THR A 56 -5.03 14.22 -8.88
N CYS A 57 -5.02 15.03 -7.82
CA CYS A 57 -5.35 14.50 -6.50
C CYS A 57 -6.79 14.00 -6.49
N VAL A 58 -6.94 12.72 -6.18
CA VAL A 58 -8.22 12.04 -5.96
C VAL A 58 -8.16 11.44 -4.57
N HIS A 59 -9.19 11.67 -3.76
CA HIS A 59 -9.35 10.98 -2.49
C HIS A 59 -10.13 9.69 -2.71
N GLU A 60 -9.73 8.61 -2.05
CA GLU A 60 -10.34 7.30 -2.20
C GLU A 60 -11.83 7.34 -1.89
N LYS A 61 -12.63 6.82 -2.81
CA LYS A 61 -14.08 6.70 -2.62
C LYS A 61 -14.37 5.44 -1.81
N ILE A 62 -15.12 5.63 -0.74
CA ILE A 62 -15.46 4.56 0.19
C ILE A 62 -16.99 4.39 0.21
N PRO A 63 -17.53 3.24 -0.22
CA PRO A 63 -18.95 2.98 -0.11
C PRO A 63 -19.36 2.81 1.36
N ALA A 64 -20.55 3.31 1.71
CA ALA A 64 -21.13 3.07 3.03
C ALA A 64 -21.52 1.59 3.16
N PRO A 65 -21.05 0.87 4.20
CA PRO A 65 -21.48 -0.50 4.44
C PRO A 65 -22.93 -0.55 4.91
N SER A 66 -23.58 -1.71 4.75
CA SER A 66 -24.86 -1.96 5.41
C SER A 66 -24.70 -1.96 6.93
N SER A 67 -25.73 -1.53 7.66
CA SER A 67 -25.75 -1.53 9.12
C SER A 67 -25.46 -2.91 9.70
N GLU A 68 -26.00 -3.95 9.08
CA GLU A 68 -25.90 -5.33 9.48
C GLU A 68 -24.47 -5.84 9.36
N ALA A 69 -23.81 -5.62 8.22
CA ALA A 69 -22.41 -6.01 8.04
C ALA A 69 -21.46 -5.19 8.91
N ASP A 70 -21.77 -3.90 9.16
CA ASP A 70 -20.98 -3.02 10.02
C ASP A 70 -21.02 -3.46 11.50
N VAL A 71 -22.11 -4.06 11.98
CA VAL A 71 -22.15 -4.68 13.33
C VAL A 71 -21.11 -5.80 13.43
N LEU A 72 -21.06 -6.71 12.44
CA LEU A 72 -20.08 -7.81 12.40
C LEU A 72 -18.66 -7.26 12.36
N PHE A 73 -18.40 -6.28 11.48
CA PHE A 73 -17.08 -5.65 11.35
C PHE A 73 -16.62 -4.98 12.65
N LYS A 74 -17.48 -4.17 13.29
CA LYS A 74 -17.14 -3.46 14.54
C LYS A 74 -16.83 -4.44 15.68
N TYR A 75 -17.63 -5.49 15.82
CA TYR A 75 -17.37 -6.52 16.83
C TYR A 75 -16.09 -7.31 16.54
N ALA A 76 -15.85 -7.69 15.28
CA ALA A 76 -14.59 -8.32 14.87
C ALA A 76 -13.36 -7.42 15.12
N ARG A 77 -13.45 -6.11 14.86
CA ARG A 77 -12.42 -5.12 15.21
C ARG A 77 -12.14 -5.09 16.70
N TRP A 78 -13.20 -5.10 17.52
CA TRP A 78 -13.06 -5.11 18.98
C TRP A 78 -12.41 -6.41 19.48
N LEU A 79 -12.84 -7.58 18.98
CA LEU A 79 -12.18 -8.85 19.28
C LEU A 79 -10.69 -8.81 18.88
N GLN A 80 -10.40 -8.37 17.65
CA GLN A 80 -9.03 -8.29 17.16
C GLN A 80 -8.17 -7.35 18.01
N LYS A 81 -8.69 -6.19 18.42
CA LYS A 81 -8.03 -5.27 19.36
C LYS A 81 -7.67 -5.99 20.67
N ASN A 82 -8.60 -6.73 21.23
CA ASN A 82 -8.41 -7.47 22.49
C ASN A 82 -7.53 -8.71 22.33
N ASN A 83 -7.32 -9.19 21.11
CA ASN A 83 -6.45 -10.32 20.78
C ASN A 83 -5.06 -9.92 20.26
N GLN A 84 -4.75 -8.61 20.11
CA GLN A 84 -3.48 -8.13 19.54
C GLN A 84 -2.23 -8.69 20.26
N ILE A 85 -2.28 -8.79 21.59
CA ILE A 85 -1.17 -9.26 22.43
C ILE A 85 -1.29 -10.76 22.74
N LYS A 86 -2.52 -11.23 23.04
CA LYS A 86 -2.76 -12.62 23.45
C LYS A 86 -2.58 -13.60 22.29
N GLN A 87 -2.93 -13.20 21.07
CA GLN A 87 -2.85 -14.01 19.86
C GLN A 87 -3.51 -15.39 20.01
N ASP A 88 -4.64 -15.43 20.70
CA ASP A 88 -5.42 -16.65 20.86
C ASP A 88 -6.03 -17.08 19.52
N LYS A 89 -5.69 -18.29 19.10
CA LYS A 89 -6.14 -18.85 17.81
C LYS A 89 -7.64 -19.09 17.76
N THR A 90 -8.30 -19.36 18.89
CA THR A 90 -9.75 -19.55 18.90
C THR A 90 -10.49 -18.24 18.64
N THR A 91 -9.99 -17.14 19.22
CA THR A 91 -10.47 -15.79 18.95
C THR A 91 -10.19 -15.37 17.49
N ASP A 92 -9.03 -15.74 16.93
CA ASP A 92 -8.72 -15.47 15.52
C ASP A 92 -9.71 -16.14 14.56
N LEU A 93 -10.16 -17.37 14.84
CA LEU A 93 -11.17 -18.06 14.04
C LEU A 93 -12.52 -17.32 14.03
N GLU A 94 -12.94 -16.79 15.18
CA GLU A 94 -14.16 -15.99 15.27
C GLU A 94 -14.01 -14.63 14.56
N ILE A 95 -12.85 -13.98 14.68
CA ILE A 95 -12.56 -12.74 13.95
C ILE A 95 -12.61 -13.00 12.43
N GLU A 96 -11.96 -14.07 11.98
CA GLU A 96 -11.94 -14.47 10.57
C GLU A 96 -13.36 -14.71 10.05
N ARG A 97 -14.16 -15.50 10.77
CA ARG A 97 -15.56 -15.79 10.46
C ARG A 97 -16.36 -14.50 10.27
N LEU A 98 -16.28 -13.57 11.23
CA LEU A 98 -17.04 -12.32 11.19
C LEU A 98 -16.58 -11.39 10.06
N TYR A 99 -15.27 -11.26 9.85
CA TYR A 99 -14.77 -10.47 8.72
C TYR A 99 -15.15 -11.07 7.38
N ARG A 100 -15.11 -12.41 7.25
CA ARG A 100 -15.49 -13.09 6.02
C ARG A 100 -16.96 -12.85 5.70
N VAL A 101 -17.87 -13.10 6.64
CA VAL A 101 -19.31 -12.83 6.43
C VAL A 101 -19.55 -11.35 6.10
N ALA A 102 -18.91 -10.41 6.79
CA ALA A 102 -19.05 -8.99 6.50
C ALA A 102 -18.47 -8.60 5.13
N ALA A 103 -17.32 -9.13 4.74
CA ALA A 103 -16.66 -8.88 3.46
C ALA A 103 -17.52 -9.36 2.27
N GLU A 104 -18.05 -10.58 2.37
CA GLU A 104 -18.96 -11.13 1.35
C GLU A 104 -20.27 -10.32 1.26
N ASN A 105 -20.66 -9.66 2.35
CA ASN A 105 -21.76 -8.70 2.37
C ASN A 105 -21.30 -7.25 2.08
N ARG A 106 -20.24 -7.11 1.25
CA ARG A 106 -19.74 -5.83 0.70
C ARG A 106 -19.23 -4.81 1.73
N HIS A 107 -18.73 -5.29 2.87
CA HIS A 107 -18.08 -4.41 3.84
C HIS A 107 -16.58 -4.23 3.51
N TYR A 108 -16.24 -3.12 2.87
CA TYR A 108 -14.87 -2.87 2.36
C TYR A 108 -13.77 -2.99 3.43
N LYS A 109 -13.95 -2.44 4.65
CA LYS A 109 -12.92 -2.57 5.72
C LYS A 109 -12.75 -4.01 6.21
N ALA A 110 -13.82 -4.80 6.20
CA ALA A 110 -13.75 -6.19 6.63
C ALA A 110 -12.98 -7.00 5.59
N ASN A 111 -13.26 -6.77 4.32
CA ASN A 111 -12.50 -7.31 3.19
C ASN A 111 -11.00 -6.96 3.31
N VAL A 112 -10.65 -5.68 3.42
CA VAL A 112 -9.24 -5.24 3.55
C VAL A 112 -8.57 -5.84 4.80
N ASN A 113 -9.27 -5.88 5.94
CA ASN A 113 -8.70 -6.46 7.16
C ASN A 113 -8.53 -7.98 7.11
N LEU A 114 -9.44 -8.68 6.43
CA LEU A 114 -9.34 -10.12 6.22
C LEU A 114 -8.12 -10.46 5.36
N GLN A 115 -7.95 -9.76 4.24
CA GLN A 115 -6.78 -9.94 3.36
C GLN A 115 -5.48 -9.60 4.10
N ASN A 116 -5.40 -8.44 4.76
CA ASN A 116 -4.21 -8.03 5.51
C ASN A 116 -3.88 -8.96 6.68
N GLY A 117 -4.90 -9.48 7.38
CA GLY A 117 -4.72 -10.44 8.45
C GLY A 117 -4.19 -11.77 7.93
N SER A 118 -4.65 -12.22 6.76
CA SER A 118 -4.13 -13.45 6.15
C SER A 118 -2.69 -13.31 5.64
N ILE A 119 -2.31 -12.17 5.07
CA ILE A 119 -0.91 -11.89 4.68
C ILE A 119 0.03 -11.95 5.91
N ARG A 120 -0.47 -11.55 7.08
CA ARG A 120 0.26 -11.61 8.37
C ARG A 120 0.21 -12.99 9.04
N GLY A 121 -0.43 -13.99 8.41
CA GLY A 121 -0.59 -15.34 8.96
C GLY A 121 -1.61 -15.44 10.11
N GLN A 122 -2.46 -14.43 10.31
CA GLN A 122 -3.52 -14.46 11.31
C GLN A 122 -4.74 -15.26 10.83
N PHE A 123 -5.08 -15.12 9.54
CA PHE A 123 -6.24 -15.75 8.89
C PHE A 123 -5.81 -16.61 7.71
N ASN A 124 -6.70 -17.49 7.22
CA ASN A 124 -6.36 -18.39 6.12
C ASN A 124 -7.25 -18.18 4.87
N LEU A 125 -6.70 -17.52 3.86
CA LEU A 125 -7.35 -17.29 2.56
C LEU A 125 -6.67 -18.11 1.46
N SER A 126 -7.48 -18.70 0.57
CA SER A 126 -6.98 -19.30 -0.67
C SER A 126 -6.54 -18.22 -1.67
N GLY A 127 -5.76 -18.59 -2.68
CA GLY A 127 -5.36 -17.66 -3.74
C GLY A 127 -6.57 -17.10 -4.51
N ASP A 128 -7.61 -17.91 -4.68
CA ASP A 128 -8.85 -17.51 -5.33
C ASP A 128 -9.61 -16.46 -4.52
N GLU A 129 -9.66 -16.65 -3.20
CA GLU A 129 -10.28 -15.70 -2.30
C GLU A 129 -9.63 -14.32 -2.36
N TYR A 130 -8.31 -14.24 -2.35
CA TYR A 130 -7.61 -12.96 -2.49
C TYR A 130 -7.97 -12.23 -3.78
N ARG A 131 -7.97 -12.94 -4.91
CA ARG A 131 -8.30 -12.36 -6.22
C ARG A 131 -9.74 -11.88 -6.25
N ARG A 132 -10.68 -12.69 -5.77
CA ARG A 132 -12.11 -12.36 -5.72
C ARG A 132 -12.39 -11.16 -4.80
N LEU A 133 -11.84 -11.16 -3.59
CA LEU A 133 -12.01 -10.07 -2.63
C LEU A 133 -11.39 -8.76 -3.14
N SER A 134 -10.25 -8.82 -3.82
CA SER A 134 -9.64 -7.65 -4.46
C SER A 134 -10.46 -7.15 -5.65
N GLN A 135 -10.99 -8.06 -6.48
CA GLN A 135 -11.87 -7.70 -7.58
C GLN A 135 -13.16 -7.04 -7.08
N GLN A 136 -13.74 -7.55 -5.99
CA GLN A 136 -14.91 -6.94 -5.37
C GLN A 136 -14.67 -5.49 -4.96
N LEU A 137 -13.50 -5.17 -4.37
CA LEU A 137 -13.13 -3.79 -4.04
C LEU A 137 -13.02 -2.92 -5.30
N ILE A 138 -12.41 -3.45 -6.37
CA ILE A 138 -12.28 -2.75 -7.66
C ILE A 138 -13.67 -2.46 -8.26
N ASP A 139 -14.57 -3.44 -8.28
CA ASP A 139 -15.92 -3.31 -8.82
C ASP A 139 -16.76 -2.29 -8.02
N GLU A 140 -16.44 -2.12 -6.73
CA GLU A 140 -17.05 -1.11 -5.85
C GLU A 140 -16.36 0.26 -5.92
N ASN A 141 -15.40 0.44 -6.84
CA ASN A 141 -14.58 1.64 -7.01
C ASN A 141 -13.76 2.02 -5.78
N VAL A 142 -13.36 1.03 -4.97
CA VAL A 142 -12.42 1.19 -3.86
C VAL A 142 -11.00 0.98 -4.38
N ALA A 143 -10.23 2.06 -4.51
CA ALA A 143 -8.90 2.05 -5.11
C ALA A 143 -7.90 1.09 -4.43
N THR A 144 -8.09 0.80 -3.14
CA THR A 144 -7.34 -0.19 -2.36
C THR A 144 -7.36 -1.58 -3.01
N GLY A 145 -8.42 -1.94 -3.75
CA GLY A 145 -8.45 -3.18 -4.52
C GLY A 145 -7.33 -3.28 -5.54
N TYR A 146 -7.07 -2.21 -6.30
CA TYR A 146 -5.93 -2.16 -7.23
C TYR A 146 -4.59 -2.20 -6.50
N TYR A 147 -4.48 -1.52 -5.35
CA TYR A 147 -3.27 -1.53 -4.53
C TYR A 147 -2.94 -2.94 -4.02
N LEU A 148 -3.93 -3.70 -3.55
CA LEU A 148 -3.72 -5.08 -3.08
C LEU A 148 -3.24 -6.00 -4.21
N VAL A 149 -3.86 -5.91 -5.40
CA VAL A 149 -3.40 -6.66 -6.58
C VAL A 149 -1.95 -6.30 -6.95
N ALA A 150 -1.61 -5.01 -6.92
CA ALA A 150 -0.23 -4.56 -7.13
C ALA A 150 0.76 -5.20 -6.16
N VAL A 151 0.43 -5.23 -4.86
CA VAL A 151 1.27 -5.86 -3.82
C VAL A 151 1.41 -7.36 -4.04
N PHE A 152 0.35 -8.05 -4.46
CA PHE A 152 0.39 -9.48 -4.76
C PHE A 152 1.30 -9.80 -5.96
N LEU A 153 1.20 -9.01 -7.03
CA LEU A 153 2.06 -9.13 -8.21
C LEU A 153 3.51 -8.76 -7.90
N GLU A 154 3.77 -7.77 -7.04
CA GLU A 154 5.13 -7.39 -6.65
C GLU A 154 5.86 -8.53 -5.94
N ASN A 155 5.13 -9.27 -5.11
CA ASN A 155 5.67 -10.29 -4.23
C ASN A 155 5.54 -11.72 -4.80
N GLY A 156 4.67 -11.94 -5.78
CA GLY A 156 4.31 -13.29 -6.24
C GLY A 156 3.56 -14.08 -5.17
N SER A 157 2.51 -13.46 -4.59
CA SER A 157 1.71 -14.03 -3.51
C SER A 157 0.23 -14.10 -3.88
N ALA A 158 -0.62 -14.63 -2.98
CA ALA A 158 -2.07 -14.69 -3.17
C ALA A 158 -2.51 -15.40 -4.48
N GLY A 159 -1.76 -16.43 -4.89
CA GLY A 159 -2.01 -17.19 -6.13
C GLY A 159 -1.57 -16.48 -7.41
N LEU A 160 -0.91 -15.32 -7.32
CA LEU A 160 -0.35 -14.60 -8.47
C LEU A 160 1.16 -14.84 -8.57
N GLN A 161 1.65 -14.97 -9.80
CA GLN A 161 3.08 -15.00 -10.08
C GLN A 161 3.67 -13.59 -9.96
N LYS A 162 4.95 -13.52 -9.59
CA LYS A 162 5.65 -12.24 -9.48
C LYS A 162 5.76 -11.58 -10.86
N ASP A 163 5.19 -10.39 -10.99
CA ASP A 163 5.21 -9.55 -12.19
C ASP A 163 5.35 -8.07 -11.79
N PRO A 164 6.59 -7.58 -11.61
CA PRO A 164 6.84 -6.20 -11.18
C PRO A 164 6.34 -5.15 -12.17
N ASP A 165 6.34 -5.44 -13.47
CA ASP A 165 5.92 -4.48 -14.49
C ASP A 165 4.41 -4.27 -14.45
N THR A 166 3.64 -5.35 -14.31
CA THR A 166 2.19 -5.26 -14.11
C THR A 166 1.87 -4.66 -12.75
N SER A 167 2.61 -5.02 -11.70
CA SER A 167 2.47 -4.41 -10.36
C SER A 167 2.55 -2.88 -10.41
N LEU A 168 3.58 -2.31 -11.07
CA LEU A 168 3.73 -0.85 -11.20
C LEU A 168 2.54 -0.20 -11.93
N ARG A 169 1.96 -0.86 -12.94
CA ARG A 169 0.74 -0.38 -13.61
C ARG A 169 -0.45 -0.35 -12.67
N TYR A 170 -0.62 -1.37 -11.84
CA TYR A 170 -1.68 -1.41 -10.83
C TYR A 170 -1.47 -0.39 -9.70
N PHE A 171 -0.23 -0.17 -9.24
CA PHE A 171 0.07 0.90 -8.28
C PHE A 171 -0.27 2.28 -8.86
N ARG A 172 0.12 2.53 -10.11
CA ARG A 172 -0.23 3.79 -10.79
C ARG A 172 -1.75 3.97 -10.89
N LYS A 173 -2.46 2.95 -11.34
CA LYS A 173 -3.93 2.96 -11.40
C LYS A 173 -4.56 3.19 -10.03
N ALA A 174 -4.09 2.51 -8.98
CA ALA A 174 -4.58 2.71 -7.62
C ALA A 174 -4.35 4.15 -7.13
N ALA A 175 -3.20 4.75 -7.45
CA ALA A 175 -2.88 6.13 -7.08
C ALA A 175 -3.81 7.14 -7.77
N ASP A 176 -4.07 6.94 -9.06
CA ASP A 176 -4.96 7.77 -9.87
C ASP A 176 -6.43 7.63 -9.45
N GLU A 177 -6.84 6.47 -8.93
CA GLU A 177 -8.17 6.23 -8.35
C GLU A 177 -8.28 6.63 -6.87
N GLY A 178 -7.19 7.10 -6.27
CA GLY A 178 -7.19 7.78 -4.98
C GLY A 178 -6.64 7.01 -3.78
N SER A 179 -6.10 5.80 -3.96
CA SER A 179 -5.52 5.04 -2.84
C SER A 179 -4.33 5.80 -2.24
N ALA A 180 -4.47 6.24 -0.98
CA ALA A 180 -3.43 6.99 -0.28
C ALA A 180 -2.12 6.20 -0.14
N GLN A 181 -2.17 4.87 0.01
CA GLN A 181 -0.98 4.02 0.03
C GLN A 181 -0.30 3.98 -1.33
N ALA A 182 -1.08 3.85 -2.42
CA ALA A 182 -0.54 3.83 -3.77
C ALA A 182 0.05 5.18 -4.18
N GLN A 183 -0.59 6.29 -3.82
CA GLN A 183 -0.08 7.64 -4.05
C GLN A 183 1.29 7.83 -3.39
N GLY A 184 1.44 7.42 -2.12
CA GLY A 184 2.75 7.42 -1.44
C GLY A 184 3.77 6.53 -2.15
N TYR A 185 3.40 5.28 -2.47
CA TYR A 185 4.29 4.33 -3.13
C TYR A 185 4.81 4.84 -4.49
N VAL A 186 3.93 5.38 -5.33
CA VAL A 186 4.31 5.90 -6.66
C VAL A 186 5.21 7.13 -6.51
N ALA A 187 4.92 8.01 -5.54
CA ALA A 187 5.79 9.15 -5.24
C ALA A 187 7.20 8.69 -4.84
N ASP A 188 7.32 7.64 -4.04
CA ASP A 188 8.62 7.09 -3.63
C ASP A 188 9.38 6.50 -4.83
N LYS A 189 8.69 5.90 -5.81
CA LYS A 189 9.32 5.47 -7.06
C LYS A 189 9.85 6.64 -7.88
N PHE A 190 9.10 7.74 -7.97
CA PHE A 190 9.54 8.95 -8.65
C PHE A 190 10.76 9.59 -7.98
N GLU A 191 10.73 9.70 -6.64
CA GLU A 191 11.88 10.20 -5.87
C GLU A 191 13.11 9.30 -6.03
N ALA A 192 12.97 7.98 -5.90
CA ALA A 192 14.08 7.03 -6.06
C ALA A 192 14.70 7.07 -7.46
N ALA A 193 13.91 7.36 -8.49
CA ALA A 193 14.36 7.53 -9.86
C ALA A 193 14.84 8.97 -10.18
N ASN A 194 14.75 9.89 -9.21
CA ASN A 194 15.03 11.32 -9.37
C ASN A 194 14.31 11.94 -10.59
N THR A 195 13.04 11.61 -10.76
CA THR A 195 12.20 12.04 -11.88
C THR A 195 10.84 12.50 -11.38
N ALA A 196 10.18 13.41 -12.11
CA ALA A 196 8.82 13.88 -11.80
C ALA A 196 8.63 14.31 -10.32
N LEU A 197 9.63 14.96 -9.71
CA LEU A 197 9.63 15.28 -8.27
C LEU A 197 8.46 16.17 -7.84
N ASP A 198 8.02 17.09 -8.70
CA ASP A 198 6.85 17.92 -8.42
C ASP A 198 5.55 17.10 -8.38
N ILE A 199 5.47 16.05 -9.19
CA ILE A 199 4.34 15.11 -9.18
C ILE A 199 4.42 14.22 -7.94
N ALA A 200 5.62 13.79 -7.53
CA ALA A 200 5.82 13.06 -6.29
C ALA A 200 5.34 13.89 -5.07
N ARG A 201 5.64 15.20 -5.04
CA ARG A 201 5.12 16.13 -4.00
C ARG A 201 3.60 16.17 -4.00
N GLN A 202 2.98 16.33 -5.17
CA GLN A 202 1.51 16.37 -5.30
C GLN A 202 0.86 15.06 -4.80
N MET A 203 1.42 13.92 -5.17
CA MET A 203 0.95 12.60 -4.72
C MET A 203 1.10 12.44 -3.20
N ARG A 204 2.24 12.85 -2.63
CA ARG A 204 2.44 12.80 -1.17
C ARG A 204 1.49 13.75 -0.44
N SER A 205 1.20 14.94 -0.98
CA SER A 205 0.22 15.87 -0.40
C SER A 205 -1.16 15.23 -0.36
N CYS A 206 -1.60 14.67 -1.49
CA CYS A 206 -2.89 14.00 -1.60
C CYS A 206 -3.01 12.80 -0.64
N ALA A 207 -1.94 12.01 -0.50
CA ALA A 207 -1.89 10.89 0.45
C ALA A 207 -1.90 11.37 1.90
N ALA A 208 -1.18 12.45 2.22
CA ALA A 208 -1.10 13.04 3.55
C ALA A 208 -2.45 13.57 4.03
N GLU A 209 -3.20 14.25 3.16
CA GLU A 209 -4.56 14.73 3.41
C GLU A 209 -5.54 13.59 3.76
N GLN A 210 -5.31 12.40 3.20
CA GLN A 210 -6.07 11.19 3.49
C GLN A 210 -5.59 10.43 4.74
N GLY A 211 -4.61 10.97 5.46
CA GLY A 211 -4.10 10.38 6.70
C GLY A 211 -2.99 9.34 6.52
N ASN A 212 -2.28 9.35 5.38
CA ASN A 212 -1.04 8.60 5.21
C ASN A 212 0.13 9.35 5.87
N GLY A 213 0.48 8.95 7.10
CA GLY A 213 1.51 9.61 7.90
C GLY A 213 2.93 9.47 7.33
N GLU A 214 3.23 8.37 6.63
CA GLU A 214 4.53 8.18 5.99
C GLU A 214 4.70 9.13 4.80
N ALA A 215 3.67 9.26 3.96
CA ALA A 215 3.67 10.22 2.86
C ALA A 215 3.77 11.68 3.36
N ALA A 216 3.04 12.01 4.44
CA ALA A 216 3.09 13.32 5.08
C ALA A 216 4.50 13.64 5.62
N ARG A 217 5.14 12.68 6.29
CA ARG A 217 6.54 12.79 6.76
C ARG A 217 7.50 13.01 5.60
N ALA A 218 7.39 12.20 4.55
CA ALA A 218 8.24 12.30 3.36
C ALA A 218 8.09 13.66 2.67
N LEU A 219 6.85 14.15 2.53
CA LEU A 219 6.56 15.48 2.00
C LEU A 219 7.19 16.59 2.85
N GLY A 220 7.01 16.52 4.18
CA GLY A 220 7.58 17.50 5.10
C GLY A 220 9.12 17.56 5.04
N VAL A 221 9.77 16.41 4.86
CA VAL A 221 11.24 16.35 4.68
C VAL A 221 11.66 16.98 3.36
N ASP A 222 11.00 16.64 2.25
CA ASP A 222 11.34 17.15 0.93
C ASP A 222 11.11 18.68 0.81
N LEU A 223 9.98 19.19 1.32
CA LEU A 223 9.68 20.62 1.36
C LEU A 223 10.70 21.40 2.20
N LYS A 224 11.10 20.84 3.36
CA LYS A 224 12.16 21.42 4.20
C LYS A 224 13.48 21.50 3.45
N LEU A 225 13.87 20.45 2.71
CA LEU A 225 15.09 20.46 1.91
C LEU A 225 15.02 21.50 0.78
N SER A 226 13.82 21.74 0.25
CA SER A 226 13.52 22.80 -0.71
C SER A 226 13.37 24.20 -0.08
N LYS A 227 13.51 24.30 1.25
CA LYS A 227 13.34 25.52 2.07
C LYS A 227 11.94 26.12 2.06
N ASP A 228 10.93 25.33 1.67
CA ASP A 228 9.53 25.69 1.88
C ASP A 228 9.11 25.28 3.29
N TYR A 229 9.58 26.05 4.28
CA TYR A 229 9.44 25.70 5.69
C TYR A 229 7.99 25.72 6.18
N GLN A 230 7.17 26.64 5.65
CA GLN A 230 5.76 26.71 6.02
C GLN A 230 4.99 25.48 5.53
N ALA A 231 5.14 25.12 4.26
CA ALA A 231 4.49 23.91 3.73
C ALA A 231 5.04 22.63 4.40
N ALA A 232 6.33 22.61 4.76
CA ALA A 232 6.91 21.51 5.52
C ALA A 232 6.27 21.34 6.91
N LEU A 233 5.98 22.44 7.63
CA LEU A 233 5.28 22.39 8.92
C LEU A 233 3.87 21.82 8.77
N GLU A 234 3.13 22.24 7.74
CA GLU A 234 1.79 21.76 7.45
C GLU A 234 1.77 20.27 7.11
N ALA A 235 2.70 19.82 6.26
CA ALA A 235 2.87 18.41 5.92
C ALA A 235 3.22 17.55 7.16
N LEU A 236 4.16 18.01 7.99
CA LEU A 236 4.48 17.31 9.23
C LEU A 236 3.30 17.30 10.22
N GLN A 237 2.48 18.36 10.25
CA GLN A 237 1.28 18.41 11.08
C GLN A 237 0.23 17.37 10.64
N LEU A 238 0.04 17.19 9.33
CA LEU A 238 -0.76 16.09 8.78
C LEU A 238 -0.17 14.73 9.19
N GLY A 239 1.16 14.61 9.21
CA GLY A 239 1.86 13.43 9.72
C GLY A 239 1.51 13.12 11.17
N VAL A 240 1.53 14.12 12.05
CA VAL A 240 1.10 13.95 13.46
C VAL A 240 -0.37 13.56 13.55
N ALA A 241 -1.25 14.20 12.77
CA ALA A 241 -2.67 13.85 12.73
C ALA A 241 -2.89 12.37 12.34
N ALA A 242 -2.10 11.91 11.38
CA ALA A 242 -2.03 10.53 10.92
C ALA A 242 -1.31 9.58 11.90
N GLY A 243 -0.82 10.07 13.03
CA GLY A 243 -0.15 9.27 14.07
C GLY A 243 1.31 8.91 13.78
N ASP A 244 1.97 9.62 12.86
CA ASP A 244 3.39 9.43 12.59
C ASP A 244 4.26 10.03 13.71
N GLU A 245 4.88 9.15 14.50
CA GLU A 245 5.74 9.51 15.64
C GLU A 245 6.90 10.43 15.22
N PHE A 246 7.49 10.17 14.05
CA PHE A 246 8.66 10.89 13.55
C PHE A 246 8.32 12.33 13.17
N SER A 247 7.13 12.57 12.62
CA SER A 247 6.63 13.91 12.33
C SER A 247 6.46 14.71 13.62
N ALA A 248 5.90 14.10 14.67
CA ALA A 248 5.78 14.74 15.99
C ALA A 248 7.16 15.02 16.59
N ALA A 249 8.10 14.08 16.50
CA ALA A 249 9.47 14.28 16.96
C ALA A 249 10.19 15.41 16.18
N SER A 250 10.00 15.48 14.86
CA SER A 250 10.58 16.54 14.02
C SER A 250 10.03 17.91 14.39
N LEU A 251 8.70 18.02 14.56
CA LEU A 251 8.07 19.28 14.98
C LEU A 251 8.54 19.71 16.37
N SER A 252 8.65 18.78 17.34
CA SER A 252 9.24 19.07 18.66
C SER A 252 10.64 19.68 18.54
N LYS A 253 11.52 19.08 17.72
CA LYS A 253 12.88 19.59 17.50
C LYS A 253 12.94 20.87 16.68
N SER A 254 11.93 21.15 15.88
CA SER A 254 11.85 22.37 15.08
C SER A 254 11.41 23.56 15.92
N PHE A 255 10.46 23.35 16.84
CA PHE A 255 10.02 24.38 17.79
C PHE A 255 11.01 24.66 18.92
N SER A 256 12.06 23.85 19.09
CA SER A 256 13.15 24.18 20.01
C SER A 256 14.11 25.26 19.47
N GLY A 257 13.75 25.94 18.37
CA GLY A 257 14.52 27.02 17.75
C GLY A 257 15.95 26.63 17.33
N PRO A 258 16.17 25.50 16.62
CA PRO A 258 17.50 25.12 16.21
C PRO A 258 18.10 26.17 15.25
N LYS A 259 19.43 26.29 15.24
CA LYS A 259 20.12 27.17 14.30
C LYS A 259 20.05 26.62 12.86
N PRO A 260 20.20 27.47 11.82
CA PRO A 260 20.13 27.07 10.41
C PRO A 260 21.11 25.95 10.01
N GLU A 261 22.25 25.81 10.72
CA GLU A 261 23.21 24.74 10.46
C GLU A 261 22.64 23.35 10.77
N ASN A 262 21.65 23.28 11.66
CA ASN A 262 20.90 22.06 11.95
C ASN A 262 19.81 21.82 10.90
N ARG A 263 20.26 21.50 9.67
CA ARG A 263 19.38 21.23 8.51
C ARG A 263 18.34 20.14 8.76
N MET A 264 18.58 19.26 9.75
CA MET A 264 17.65 18.18 10.09
C MET A 264 16.36 18.70 10.72
N TYR A 265 16.43 19.74 11.55
CA TYR A 265 15.29 20.24 12.33
C TYR A 265 14.97 21.72 12.10
N TYR A 266 15.74 22.42 11.28
CA TYR A 266 15.48 23.82 10.98
C TYR A 266 14.25 23.99 10.08
N LEU A 267 13.23 24.71 10.57
CA LEU A 267 11.99 25.10 9.87
C LEU A 267 11.66 26.59 10.06
N GLU A 268 12.67 27.43 10.30
CA GLU A 268 12.51 28.88 10.52
C GLU A 268 11.52 29.26 11.63
N GLN A 269 11.35 28.37 12.62
CA GLN A 269 10.47 28.63 13.76
C GLN A 269 11.24 29.32 14.88
N GLN A 270 10.57 30.25 15.56
CA GLN A 270 11.06 30.77 16.82
C GLN A 270 10.96 29.69 17.89
N GLU A 271 11.83 29.79 18.89
CA GLU A 271 11.77 28.91 20.05
C GLU A 271 10.42 29.04 20.76
N ASP A 272 9.71 27.93 20.85
CA ASP A 272 8.43 27.79 21.56
C ASP A 272 8.53 26.51 22.41
N GLN A 273 8.87 26.72 23.69
CA GLN A 273 9.11 25.64 24.63
C GLN A 273 7.85 24.81 24.90
N GLU A 274 6.67 25.45 24.97
CA GLU A 274 5.41 24.75 25.21
C GLU A 274 5.06 23.87 24.00
N ARG A 275 5.22 24.35 22.75
CA ARG A 275 5.06 23.50 21.56
C ARG A 275 6.04 22.35 21.54
N THR A 276 7.29 22.63 21.86
CA THR A 276 8.35 21.62 21.95
C THR A 276 7.95 20.48 22.87
N ASP A 277 7.46 20.81 24.06
CA ASP A 277 7.06 19.83 25.07
C ASP A 277 5.77 19.08 24.70
N ARG A 278 4.78 19.75 24.09
CA ARG A 278 3.57 19.09 23.59
C ARG A 278 3.88 18.07 22.51
N TYR A 279 4.60 18.45 21.46
CA TYR A 279 4.98 17.51 20.41
C TYR A 279 5.86 16.37 20.92
N LYS A 280 6.77 16.65 21.86
CA LYS A 280 7.60 15.61 22.52
C LYS A 280 6.72 14.61 23.26
N LYS A 281 5.71 15.08 23.99
CA LYS A 281 4.76 14.22 24.70
C LYS A 281 3.92 13.40 23.74
N ILE A 282 3.42 14.00 22.66
CA ILE A 282 2.64 13.33 21.61
C ILE A 282 3.49 12.25 20.94
N SER A 283 4.72 12.58 20.50
CA SER A 283 5.67 11.62 19.92
C SER A 283 5.89 10.43 20.85
N LYS A 284 6.14 10.66 22.14
CA LYS A 284 6.29 9.58 23.12
C LYS A 284 5.04 8.70 23.22
N LEU A 285 3.85 9.29 23.24
CA LEU A 285 2.59 8.53 23.28
C LEU A 285 2.39 7.70 22.01
N LEU A 286 2.68 8.27 20.84
CA LEU A 286 2.62 7.56 19.55
C LEU A 286 3.59 6.38 19.53
N GLY A 287 4.82 6.55 20.03
CA GLY A 287 5.81 5.48 20.11
C GLY A 287 5.40 4.35 21.06
N VAL A 288 4.92 4.69 22.27
CA VAL A 288 4.41 3.71 23.25
C VAL A 288 3.26 2.88 22.69
N TRP A 289 2.39 3.50 21.90
CA TRP A 289 1.22 2.84 21.32
C TRP A 289 1.43 2.40 19.86
N SER A 290 2.63 2.49 19.30
CA SER A 290 2.92 2.27 17.87
C SER A 290 2.37 0.96 17.32
N TYR A 291 2.47 -0.12 18.10
CA TYR A 291 1.93 -1.45 17.77
C TYR A 291 0.42 -1.48 17.49
N ALA A 292 -0.30 -0.44 17.90
CA ALA A 292 -1.73 -0.28 17.76
C ALA A 292 -2.17 0.77 16.72
N ASN A 293 -1.22 1.39 16.01
CA ASN A 293 -1.45 2.41 14.99
C ASN A 293 -2.32 3.58 15.48
N PRO A 294 -1.85 4.37 16.47
CA PRO A 294 -2.58 5.51 17.01
C PRO A 294 -2.82 6.60 15.96
N LYS A 295 -3.80 7.47 16.22
CA LYS A 295 -4.14 8.64 15.40
C LYS A 295 -4.36 9.85 16.30
N VAL A 296 -4.16 11.05 15.76
CA VAL A 296 -4.34 12.32 16.49
C VAL A 296 -5.11 13.33 15.64
N PRO A 297 -6.32 13.01 15.16
CA PRO A 297 -7.10 13.91 14.30
C PRO A 297 -7.34 15.30 14.94
N GLU A 298 -7.32 15.37 16.27
CA GLU A 298 -7.47 16.58 17.07
C GLU A 298 -6.18 17.41 17.21
N ILE A 299 -5.10 17.12 16.47
CA ILE A 299 -3.79 17.78 16.69
C ILE A 299 -3.87 19.31 16.61
N ASN A 300 -4.73 19.87 15.76
CA ASN A 300 -4.92 21.32 15.65
C ASN A 300 -5.71 21.92 16.83
N GLU A 301 -6.45 21.10 17.58
CA GLU A 301 -7.07 21.49 18.85
C GLU A 301 -6.07 21.42 20.01
N ILE A 302 -4.92 20.74 19.83
CA ILE A 302 -3.89 20.56 20.87
C ILE A 302 -2.70 21.49 20.65
N VAL A 303 -2.16 21.52 19.42
CA VAL A 303 -0.95 22.25 19.02
C VAL A 303 -1.18 22.92 17.65
N PRO A 304 -2.12 23.89 17.51
CA PRO A 304 -2.36 24.57 16.23
C PRO A 304 -1.08 25.29 15.77
N LEU A 305 -0.69 25.21 14.50
CA LEU A 305 0.54 25.83 14.01
C LEU A 305 0.55 27.37 14.25
N PRO A 306 1.74 28.00 14.41
CA PRO A 306 1.84 29.46 14.48
C PRO A 306 1.17 30.14 13.27
N PRO A 307 0.63 31.36 13.44
CA PRO A 307 0.73 32.23 14.61
C PRO A 307 -0.33 31.97 15.70
N ALA A 308 -1.13 30.90 15.60
CA ALA A 308 -2.17 30.62 16.57
C ALA A 308 -1.60 30.44 17.99
N LYS A 309 -2.33 30.90 19.00
CA LYS A 309 -1.98 30.66 20.41
C LYS A 309 -2.35 29.23 20.81
N LEU A 310 -1.58 28.68 21.74
CA LEU A 310 -1.85 27.35 22.27
C LEU A 310 -3.10 27.34 23.15
N PRO A 311 -4.06 26.43 22.90
CA PRO A 311 -5.20 26.23 23.78
C PRO A 311 -4.77 25.50 25.07
N ALA A 312 -5.66 25.46 26.06
CA ALA A 312 -5.47 24.60 27.22
C ALA A 312 -5.50 23.12 26.77
N TRP A 313 -4.59 22.31 27.30
CA TRP A 313 -4.53 20.88 27.01
C TRP A 313 -4.17 20.13 28.29
N ASP A 314 -4.93 19.09 28.59
CA ASP A 314 -4.74 18.24 29.78
C ASP A 314 -3.62 17.20 29.60
N GLY A 315 -3.01 17.17 28.42
CA GLY A 315 -1.92 16.27 28.12
C GLY A 315 -2.35 14.86 27.69
N LYS A 316 -3.62 14.65 27.35
CA LYS A 316 -4.16 13.37 26.88
C LYS A 316 -4.56 13.42 25.40
N LEU A 317 -4.65 12.26 24.78
CA LEU A 317 -5.11 12.10 23.40
C LEU A 317 -6.44 11.34 23.42
N LYS A 318 -7.42 11.79 22.63
CA LYS A 318 -8.74 11.14 22.55
C LYS A 318 -8.59 9.66 22.20
N TRP A 319 -7.68 9.35 21.28
CA TRP A 319 -7.39 7.96 20.89
C TRP A 319 -6.92 7.09 22.05
N VAL A 320 -6.10 7.61 22.97
CA VAL A 320 -5.62 6.84 24.13
C VAL A 320 -6.77 6.57 25.09
N GLU A 321 -7.58 7.58 25.38
CA GLU A 321 -8.75 7.45 26.25
C GLU A 321 -9.77 6.44 25.69
N GLU A 322 -10.11 6.54 24.40
CA GLU A 322 -10.98 5.58 23.73
C GLU A 322 -10.41 4.16 23.73
N ARG A 323 -9.09 4.04 23.53
CA ARG A 323 -8.41 2.76 23.54
C ARG A 323 -8.48 2.10 24.91
N GLU A 324 -8.20 2.84 25.97
CA GLU A 324 -8.22 2.36 27.35
C GLU A 324 -9.65 2.06 27.83
N ALA A 325 -10.63 2.91 27.48
CA ALA A 325 -12.03 2.68 27.82
C ALA A 325 -12.55 1.36 27.24
N ASN A 326 -12.08 0.99 26.04
CA ASN A 326 -12.31 -0.33 25.42
C ASN A 326 -13.77 -0.80 25.42
N ILE A 327 -14.70 0.14 25.27
CA ILE A 327 -16.14 -0.12 25.34
C ILE A 327 -16.53 -1.11 24.23
N PRO A 328 -17.14 -2.26 24.56
CA PRO A 328 -17.52 -3.24 23.56
C PRO A 328 -18.66 -2.71 22.67
N PRO A 329 -18.55 -2.87 21.34
CA PRO A 329 -19.68 -2.62 20.45
C PRO A 329 -20.75 -3.72 20.64
N PRO A 330 -21.97 -3.53 20.10
CA PRO A 330 -22.99 -4.57 20.12
C PRO A 330 -22.46 -5.88 19.53
N LYS A 331 -22.62 -6.98 20.27
CA LYS A 331 -22.28 -8.31 19.78
C LYS A 331 -23.32 -8.74 18.73
N PRO A 332 -22.92 -9.16 17.52
CA PRO A 332 -23.85 -9.69 16.53
C PRO A 332 -24.55 -10.94 17.08
N SER A 333 -25.85 -11.07 16.83
CA SER A 333 -26.58 -12.29 17.16
C SER A 333 -26.24 -13.40 16.17
N GLU A 334 -26.30 -14.67 16.60
CA GLU A 334 -26.13 -15.80 15.68
C GLU A 334 -27.17 -15.76 14.55
N ALA A 335 -28.41 -15.32 14.83
CA ALA A 335 -29.44 -15.14 13.82
C ALA A 335 -29.06 -14.11 12.73
N LEU A 336 -28.38 -13.02 13.11
CA LEU A 336 -27.89 -12.04 12.15
C LEU A 336 -26.77 -12.63 11.28
N ILE A 337 -25.83 -13.37 11.89
CA ILE A 337 -24.75 -14.04 11.15
C ILE A 337 -25.32 -15.07 10.18
N GLU A 338 -26.28 -15.89 10.63
CA GLU A 338 -26.98 -16.87 9.78
C GLU A 338 -27.74 -16.20 8.63
N GLN A 339 -28.42 -15.07 8.88
CA GLN A 339 -29.12 -14.32 7.85
C GLN A 339 -28.15 -13.83 6.75
N LEU A 340 -27.05 -13.18 7.16
CA LEU A 340 -26.05 -12.65 6.22
C LEU A 340 -25.29 -13.76 5.49
N ALA A 341 -24.96 -14.84 6.19
CA ALA A 341 -24.34 -16.02 5.59
C ALA A 341 -25.27 -16.65 4.55
N LYS A 342 -26.55 -16.86 4.88
CA LYS A 342 -27.54 -17.44 3.97
C LYS A 342 -27.77 -16.57 2.72
N ALA A 343 -27.79 -15.25 2.86
CA ALA A 343 -27.94 -14.33 1.73
C ALA A 343 -26.85 -14.51 0.66
N MET A 344 -25.64 -14.90 1.10
CA MET A 344 -24.49 -15.15 0.22
C MET A 344 -24.17 -16.65 0.07
N VAL A 345 -25.05 -17.54 0.56
CA VAL A 345 -24.88 -19.00 0.56
C VAL A 345 -23.53 -19.43 1.16
N LEU A 346 -23.22 -18.91 2.35
CA LEU A 346 -22.00 -19.21 3.11
C LEU A 346 -22.32 -20.18 4.26
N ASP A 347 -21.31 -20.92 4.72
CA ASP A 347 -21.35 -21.65 5.98
C ASP A 347 -21.39 -20.63 7.14
N PRO A 348 -22.46 -20.58 7.95
CA PRO A 348 -22.55 -19.60 9.03
C PRO A 348 -21.49 -19.78 10.11
N LYS A 349 -20.85 -20.96 10.23
CA LYS A 349 -19.81 -21.23 11.24
C LYS A 349 -18.43 -20.71 10.85
N THR A 350 -18.14 -20.65 9.55
CA THR A 350 -16.80 -20.29 9.06
C THR A 350 -16.82 -19.04 8.18
N GLY A 351 -17.99 -18.67 7.66
CA GLY A 351 -18.16 -17.65 6.63
C GLY A 351 -17.73 -18.11 5.24
N LYS A 352 -17.30 -19.37 5.07
CA LYS A 352 -16.79 -19.87 3.79
C LYS A 352 -17.93 -20.08 2.77
N PRO A 353 -17.72 -19.78 1.49
CA PRO A 353 -18.71 -20.08 0.45
C PRO A 353 -19.08 -21.57 0.40
N LEU A 354 -20.37 -21.87 0.27
CA LEU A 354 -20.86 -23.23 0.02
C LEU A 354 -21.14 -23.43 -1.48
N PRO A 355 -21.21 -24.68 -1.97
CA PRO A 355 -21.64 -24.96 -3.33
C PRO A 355 -22.97 -24.27 -3.67
N GLY A 356 -22.99 -23.50 -4.76
CA GLY A 356 -24.13 -22.67 -5.15
C GLY A 356 -24.05 -21.21 -4.71
N SER A 357 -23.04 -20.83 -3.93
CA SER A 357 -22.75 -19.42 -3.67
C SER A 357 -22.25 -18.70 -4.93
N PRO A 358 -22.65 -17.42 -5.13
CA PRO A 358 -22.10 -16.60 -6.21
C PRO A 358 -20.60 -16.36 -6.08
N VAL A 359 -20.02 -16.62 -4.90
CA VAL A 359 -18.61 -16.42 -4.58
C VAL A 359 -17.85 -17.73 -4.34
N TYR A 360 -18.46 -18.89 -4.65
CA TYR A 360 -17.83 -20.20 -4.50
C TYR A 360 -16.74 -20.46 -5.55
N SER A 361 -15.54 -20.88 -5.12
CA SER A 361 -14.56 -21.53 -5.99
C SER A 361 -14.48 -23.03 -5.70
N LYS A 362 -14.20 -23.84 -6.73
CA LYS A 362 -13.92 -25.28 -6.56
C LYS A 362 -12.57 -25.56 -5.89
N GLU A 363 -11.75 -24.53 -5.73
CA GLU A 363 -10.47 -24.59 -5.03
C GLU A 363 -10.61 -24.35 -3.50
N ASP A 364 -11.81 -23.99 -3.02
CA ASP A 364 -12.14 -23.80 -1.59
C ASP A 364 -12.65 -25.08 -0.92
#